data_AF-A0A2T6E8P1-F1
#
_entry.id   AF-A0A2T6E8P1-F1
#
_cell.length_a   1.000
_cell.length_b   1.000
_cell.length_c   1.000
_cell.angle_alpha   90.00
_cell.angle_beta   90.00
_cell.angle_gamma   90.00
#
_symmetry.space_group_name_H-M   'P 1'
#
loop_
_entity.id
_entity.type
_entity.pdbx_description
1 polymer ?
#
loop_
_entity_poly.entity_id
_entity_poly.type
_entity_poly.pdbx_seq_one_letter_code
_entity_poly.pdbx_strand_id
1 'polypeptide(L)'
;MGLGFAGVGALMLVLVLFTYLRMINGRAAVRERRSSKGRLVIEQADTLVAFGREQDAIRLLEKALEKEPDSTAIQATLKRIKLELEEREQDDDH
;
A
#
# COMPACT_ATOMS: atom_id res chain seq x y z
N MET A 1 -43.34 -3.43 33.96
CA MET A 1 -41.97 -3.90 33.66
C MET A 1 -41.94 -4.43 32.24
N GLY A 2 -41.39 -3.69 31.27
CA GLY A 2 -41.47 -4.09 29.87
C GLY A 2 -40.76 -3.12 28.94
N LEU A 3 -39.46 -2.90 29.19
CA LEU A 3 -38.63 -1.99 28.38
C LEU A 3 -37.21 -2.57 28.19
N GLY A 4 -37.12 -3.90 28.02
CA GLY A 4 -35.84 -4.60 27.98
C GLY A 4 -35.37 -5.05 26.59
N PHE A 5 -36.26 -5.21 25.60
CA PHE A 5 -35.91 -5.93 24.37
C PHE A 5 -35.88 -5.05 23.10
N ALA A 6 -36.73 -4.02 23.01
CA ALA A 6 -36.78 -3.15 21.83
C ALA A 6 -35.51 -2.27 21.70
N GLY A 7 -34.97 -1.79 22.82
CA GLY A 7 -33.74 -0.97 22.82
C GLY A 7 -32.49 -1.77 22.44
N VAL A 8 -32.41 -3.03 22.89
CA VAL A 8 -31.25 -3.90 22.61
C VAL A 8 -31.20 -4.28 21.13
N GLY A 9 -32.36 -4.55 20.51
CA GLY A 9 -32.43 -4.85 19.07
C GLY A 9 -31.99 -3.67 18.19
N ALA A 10 -32.44 -2.45 18.52
CA ALA A 10 -32.02 -1.24 17.81
C ALA A 10 -30.51 -0.99 17.95
N LEU A 11 -29.95 -1.19 19.15
CA LEU A 11 -28.52 -0.99 19.42
C LEU A 11 -27.65 -2.04 18.71
N MET A 12 -28.11 -3.29 18.64
CA MET A 12 -27.48 -4.36 17.84
C MET A 12 -27.47 -4.01 16.36
N LEU A 13 -28.58 -3.54 15.79
CA LEU A 13 -28.63 -3.15 14.38
C LEU A 13 -27.69 -1.99 14.08
N VAL A 14 -27.59 -1.00 14.96
CA VAL A 14 -26.64 0.12 14.81
C VAL A 14 -25.20 -0.36 14.88
N LEU A 15 -24.86 -1.27 15.81
CA LEU A 15 -23.52 -1.84 15.91
C LEU A 15 -23.15 -2.71 14.71
N VAL A 16 -24.07 -3.53 14.22
CA VAL A 16 -23.86 -4.35 13.03
C VAL A 16 -23.74 -3.47 11.80
N LEU A 17 -24.61 -2.47 11.63
CA LEU A 17 -24.52 -1.51 10.53
C LEU A 17 -23.20 -0.73 10.59
N PHE A 18 -22.77 -0.29 11.76
CA PHE A 18 -21.52 0.43 11.95
C PHE A 18 -20.29 -0.44 11.65
N THR A 19 -20.27 -1.70 12.12
CA THR A 19 -19.18 -2.63 11.83
C THR A 19 -19.15 -3.06 10.37
N TYR A 20 -20.33 -3.25 9.75
CA TYR A 20 -20.48 -3.54 8.32
C TYR A 20 -20.01 -2.38 7.43
N LEU A 21 -20.45 -1.15 7.74
CA LEU A 21 -19.97 0.06 7.07
C LEU A 21 -18.47 0.27 7.28
N ARG A 22 -17.94 -0.04 8.46
CA ARG A 22 -16.49 0.05 8.75
C ARG A 22 -15.68 -1.00 8.00
N MET A 23 -16.22 -2.21 7.78
CA MET A 23 -15.59 -3.24 6.95
C MET A 23 -15.56 -2.84 5.47
N ILE A 24 -16.62 -2.20 4.97
CA ILE A 24 -16.70 -1.73 3.58
C ILE A 24 -15.85 -0.47 3.35
N ASN A 25 -15.87 0.51 4.26
CA ASN A 25 -15.11 1.76 4.14
C ASN A 25 -13.62 1.59 4.51
N GLY A 26 -13.26 0.52 5.23
CA GLY A 26 -11.89 0.20 5.60
C GLY A 26 -10.95 -0.05 4.41
N ARG A 27 -11.50 -0.34 3.22
CA ARG A 27 -10.72 -0.50 1.98
C ARG A 27 -10.62 0.78 1.14
N ALA A 28 -11.49 1.76 1.36
CA ALA A 28 -11.57 2.97 0.53
C ALA A 28 -10.92 4.20 1.20
N ALA A 29 -11.06 4.40 2.50
CA ALA A 29 -10.61 5.64 3.17
C ALA A 29 -9.08 5.71 3.42
N VAL A 30 -8.38 4.57 3.37
CA VAL A 30 -6.91 4.52 3.45
C VAL A 30 -6.25 4.77 2.08
N ARG A 31 -7.02 4.70 1.00
CA ARG A 31 -6.54 4.75 -0.38
C ARG A 31 -6.11 6.16 -0.80
N GLU A 32 -6.72 7.20 -0.23
CA GLU A 32 -6.57 8.57 -0.75
C GLU A 32 -5.34 9.32 -0.21
N ARG A 33 -4.92 9.09 1.04
CA ARG A 33 -3.70 9.73 1.61
C ARG A 33 -2.41 8.96 1.35
N ARG A 34 -2.46 7.63 1.18
CA ARG A 34 -1.27 6.82 0.83
C ARG A 34 -0.85 6.98 -0.63
N SER A 35 -1.81 7.21 -1.53
CA SER A 35 -1.53 7.27 -2.97
C SER A 35 -0.61 8.43 -3.37
N SER A 36 -0.70 9.59 -2.70
CA SER A 36 0.14 10.75 -3.04
C SER A 36 1.60 10.55 -2.62
N LYS A 37 1.82 9.99 -1.42
CA LYS A 37 3.17 9.77 -0.89
C LYS A 37 3.85 8.57 -1.56
N GLY A 38 3.11 7.49 -1.78
CA GLY A 38 3.61 6.33 -2.52
C GLY A 38 4.00 6.69 -3.96
N ARG A 39 3.20 7.52 -4.64
CA ARG A 39 3.51 7.99 -6.00
C ARG A 39 4.78 8.84 -6.05
N LEU A 40 4.98 9.73 -5.08
CA LEU A 40 6.19 10.57 -5.02
C LEU A 40 7.48 9.73 -4.87
N VAL A 41 7.43 8.67 -4.06
CA VAL A 41 8.57 7.77 -3.88
C VAL A 41 8.85 6.96 -5.15
N ILE A 42 7.81 6.54 -5.87
CA ILE A 42 7.95 5.83 -7.14
C ILE A 42 8.62 6.72 -8.19
N GLU A 43 8.16 7.97 -8.34
CA GLU A 43 8.77 8.92 -9.29
C GLU A 43 10.25 9.21 -8.96
N GLN A 44 10.61 9.29 -7.67
CA GLN A 44 12.01 9.41 -7.24
C GLN A 44 12.83 8.17 -7.55
N ALA A 45 12.27 6.98 -7.35
CA ALA A 45 12.93 5.72 -7.66
C ALA A 45 13.18 5.59 -9.16
N ASP A 46 12.19 5.91 -10.00
CA ASP A 46 12.34 5.88 -11.46
C ASP A 46 13.41 6.89 -11.93
N THR A 47 13.46 8.07 -11.31
CA THR A 47 14.53 9.05 -11.58
C THR A 47 15.90 8.49 -11.23
N LEU A 48 16.05 7.82 -10.08
CA LEU A 48 17.31 7.18 -9.68
C LEU A 48 17.74 6.08 -10.66
N VAL A 49 16.80 5.26 -11.13
CA VAL A 49 17.07 4.25 -12.16
C VAL A 49 17.55 4.90 -13.47
N ALA A 50 16.92 6.00 -13.90
CA ALA A 50 17.34 6.73 -15.10
C ALA A 50 18.78 7.30 -14.99
N PHE A 51 19.26 7.54 -13.77
CA PHE A 51 20.64 7.94 -13.49
C PHE A 51 21.60 6.75 -13.30
N GLY A 52 21.16 5.51 -13.55
CA GLY A 52 21.94 4.29 -13.33
C GLY A 52 22.13 3.92 -11.85
N ARG A 53 21.34 4.52 -10.95
CA ARG A 53 21.43 4.32 -9.49
C ARG A 53 20.34 3.37 -8.99
N GLU A 54 20.25 2.21 -9.60
CA GLU A 54 19.21 1.20 -9.32
C GLU A 54 19.25 0.70 -7.88
N GLN A 55 20.45 0.50 -7.33
CA GLN A 55 20.66 0.11 -5.93
C GLN A 55 20.09 1.15 -4.94
N ASP A 56 20.22 2.44 -5.23
CA ASP A 56 19.65 3.50 -4.40
C ASP A 56 18.13 3.58 -4.54
N ALA A 57 17.60 3.34 -5.75
CA ALA A 57 16.17 3.26 -6.01
C ALA A 57 15.52 2.13 -5.20
N ILE A 58 16.15 0.95 -5.18
CA ILE A 58 15.70 -0.20 -4.39
C ILE A 58 15.66 0.16 -2.90
N ARG A 59 16.75 0.70 -2.34
CA ARG A 59 16.79 1.10 -0.91
C ARG A 59 15.74 2.14 -0.56
N LEU A 60 15.46 3.07 -1.47
CA LEU A 60 14.43 4.09 -1.28
C LEU A 60 13.04 3.46 -1.19
N LEU A 61 12.73 2.52 -2.08
CA LEU A 61 11.46 1.79 -2.11
C LEU A 61 11.31 0.86 -0.90
N GLU A 62 12.38 0.19 -0.46
CA GLU A 62 12.38 -0.67 0.74
C GLU A 62 12.05 0.13 2.00
N LYS A 63 12.69 1.30 2.19
CA LYS A 63 12.37 2.22 3.29
C LYS A 63 10.93 2.75 3.23
N ALA A 64 10.37 2.87 2.04
CA ALA A 64 8.98 3.28 1.90
C ALA A 64 8.01 2.13 2.22
N LEU A 65 8.37 0.88 1.90
CA LEU A 65 7.62 -0.31 2.31
C LEU A 65 7.65 -0.55 3.82
N GLU A 66 8.74 -0.22 4.51
CA GLU A 66 8.77 -0.27 5.99
C GLU A 66 7.70 0.62 6.61
N LYS A 67 7.41 1.77 5.98
CA LYS A 67 6.40 2.73 6.44
C LYS A 67 5.01 2.41 5.92
N GLU A 68 4.92 1.84 4.72
CA GLU A 68 3.68 1.53 4.02
C GLU A 68 3.73 0.10 3.43
N PRO A 69 3.68 -0.94 4.28
CA PRO A 69 3.86 -2.32 3.83
C PRO A 69 2.75 -2.81 2.89
N ASP A 70 1.55 -2.23 2.98
CA ASP A 70 0.41 -2.58 2.12
C ASP A 70 0.44 -1.90 0.74
N SER A 71 1.49 -1.14 0.42
CA SER A 71 1.55 -0.39 -0.83
C SER A 71 1.91 -1.30 -2.01
N THR A 72 0.89 -1.84 -2.66
CA THR A 72 1.03 -2.70 -3.85
C THR A 72 1.78 -2.02 -4.99
N ALA A 73 1.64 -0.69 -5.15
CA ALA A 73 2.34 0.07 -6.17
C ALA A 73 3.86 0.10 -5.93
N ILE A 74 4.30 0.35 -4.69
CA ILE A 74 5.72 0.38 -4.33
C ILE A 74 6.34 -1.02 -4.47
N GLN A 75 5.62 -2.07 -4.06
CA GLN A 75 6.05 -3.46 -4.23
C GLN A 75 6.21 -3.82 -5.72
N ALA A 76 5.26 -3.41 -6.57
CA ALA A 76 5.32 -3.67 -8.00
C ALA A 76 6.52 -2.98 -8.66
N THR A 77 6.76 -1.71 -8.33
CA THR A 77 7.92 -0.96 -8.84
C THR A 77 9.23 -1.58 -8.37
N LEU A 78 9.34 -1.96 -7.10
CA LEU A 78 10.55 -2.60 -6.57
C LEU A 78 10.85 -3.93 -7.27
N LYS A 79 9.82 -4.75 -7.51
CA LYS A 79 9.97 -6.02 -8.22
C LYS A 79 10.44 -5.80 -9.67
N ARG A 80 9.87 -4.81 -10.36
CA ARG A 80 10.27 -4.44 -11.72
C ARG A 80 11.76 -4.08 -11.78
N ILE A 81 12.22 -3.18 -10.91
CA ILE A 81 13.61 -2.72 -10.90
C ILE A 81 14.57 -3.87 -10.56
N LYS A 82 14.22 -4.74 -9.61
CA LYS A 82 15.06 -5.91 -9.27
C LYS A 82 15.19 -6.88 -10.45
N LEU A 83 14.10 -7.11 -11.19
CA LEU A 83 14.11 -7.97 -12.37
C LEU A 83 14.98 -7.38 -13.49
N GLU A 84 14.82 -6.08 -13.77
CA GLU A 84 15.63 -5.38 -14.78
C GLU A 84 17.12 -5.40 -14.44
N LEU A 85 17.48 -5.30 -13.15
CA LEU A 85 18.86 -5.41 -12.70
C LEU A 85 19.41 -6.83 -12.87
N GLU A 86 18.61 -7.84 -12.51
CA GLU A 86 18.99 -9.25 -12.64
C GLU A 86 19.21 -9.64 -14.11
N GLU A 87 18.40 -9.12 -15.02
CA GLU A 87 18.58 -9.31 -16.47
C GLU A 87 19.87 -8.66 -16.98
N ARG A 88 20.20 -7.44 -16.53
CA ARG A 88 21.45 -6.77 -16.91
C ARG A 88 22.70 -7.45 -16.37
N GLU A 89 22.65 -7.88 -15.11
CA GLU A 89 23.76 -8.62 -14.50
C GLU A 89 24.00 -9.96 -15.23
N GLN A 90 22.94 -10.60 -15.75
CA GLN A 90 23.08 -11.81 -16.56
C GLN A 90 23.65 -11.55 -17.97
N ASP A 91 23.30 -10.42 -18.59
CA ASP A 91 23.81 -10.04 -19.91
C ASP A 91 25.31 -9.63 -19.87
N ASP A 92 25.79 -9.11 -18.73
CA ASP A 92 27.20 -8.71 -18.55
C ASP A 92 28.17 -9.89 -18.30
N ASP A 93 27.64 -11.08 -17.96
CA ASP A 93 28.43 -12.30 -17.65
C ASP A 93 28.63 -13.24 -18.87
N HIS A 94 28.16 -12.85 -20.06
CA HIS A 94 28.24 -13.63 -21.31
C HIS A 94 29.28 -13.11 -22.33
#